data_AF-I0IQI3-F1
#
_entry.id   AF-I0IQI3-F1
#
_cell.length_a   1.000
_cell.length_b   1.000
_cell.length_c   1.000
_cell.angle_alpha   90.00
_cell.angle_beta   90.00
_cell.angle_gamma   90.00
#
_symmetry.space_group_name_H-M   'P 1'
#
loop_
_entity.id
_entity.type
_entity.pdbx_description
1 polymer ?
#
loop_
_entity_poly.entity_id
_entity_poly.type
_entity_poly.pdbx_seq_one_letter_code
_entity_poly.pdbx_strand_id
1 'polypeptide(L)'
;MAGQGLTPQGRLLSVRTRIPTRDLDDRALVARLKNAKGLRTTYEDFLVARQGESSLDKETFLQYLEEVTPDPGVMEKWVIFDPTHRDHSGRLYMMIEETEKGSRLIREDGTMGTCSQKEFPDFFTALSEQTKEQ
;
A
#
# COMPACT_ATOMS: atom_id res chain seq x y z
N MET A 1 -11.01 -4.87 38.16
CA MET A 1 -10.23 -3.66 37.86
C MET A 1 -9.62 -3.86 36.48
N ALA A 2 -10.30 -3.37 35.44
CA ALA A 2 -9.95 -3.62 34.04
C ALA A 2 -8.68 -2.85 33.66
N GLY A 3 -7.75 -3.54 33.01
CA GLY A 3 -6.49 -2.97 32.55
C GLY A 3 -6.72 -1.80 31.60
N GLN A 4 -6.16 -0.64 31.95
CA GLN A 4 -6.00 0.48 31.03
C GLN A 4 -5.03 0.03 29.94
N GLY A 5 -5.57 -0.45 28.83
CA GLY A 5 -4.81 -0.66 27.61
C GLY A 5 -4.41 0.69 27.07
N LEU A 6 -3.23 1.18 27.48
CA LEU A 6 -2.55 2.31 26.86
C LEU A 6 -2.48 2.04 25.37
N THR A 7 -3.28 2.75 24.56
CA THR A 7 -3.04 2.81 23.13
C THR A 7 -1.67 3.44 22.94
N PRO A 8 -0.68 2.75 22.35
CA PRO A 8 0.64 3.33 22.12
C PRO A 8 0.51 4.38 21.02
N GLN A 9 0.20 5.62 21.42
CA GLN A 9 0.17 6.78 20.54
C GLN A 9 1.58 7.06 20.01
N GLY A 10 1.71 7.35 18.72
CA GLY A 10 2.93 7.90 18.15
C GLY A 10 4.08 6.92 17.90
N ARG A 11 3.82 5.60 17.83
CA ARG A 11 4.87 4.64 17.44
C ARG A 11 5.15 4.70 15.94
N LEU A 12 6.40 4.52 15.53
CA LEU A 12 6.76 4.40 14.12
C LEU A 12 6.46 2.98 13.62
N LEU A 13 5.71 2.88 12.52
CA LEU A 13 5.51 1.63 11.78
C LEU A 13 6.24 1.69 10.45
N SER A 14 6.92 0.60 10.10
CA SER A 14 7.38 0.37 8.74
C SER A 14 6.21 -0.16 7.91
N VAL A 15 5.85 0.56 6.86
CA VAL A 15 4.74 0.24 5.98
C VAL A 15 5.30 -0.01 4.59
N ARG A 16 4.99 -1.19 4.03
CA ARG A 16 5.33 -1.52 2.65
C ARG A 16 4.27 -0.96 1.71
N THR A 17 4.67 -0.02 0.86
CA THR A 17 3.79 0.61 -0.13
C THR A 17 4.30 0.38 -1.54
N ARG A 18 3.40 0.33 -2.50
CA ARG A 18 3.76 0.16 -3.92
C ARG A 18 4.29 1.49 -4.46
N ILE A 19 5.45 1.45 -5.08
CA ILE A 19 6.03 2.62 -5.77
C ILE A 19 5.11 3.00 -6.94
N PRO A 20 4.67 4.26 -7.11
CA PRO A 20 3.88 4.64 -8.28
C PRO A 20 4.61 4.30 -9.58
N THR A 21 3.89 3.83 -10.60
CA THR A 21 4.50 3.41 -11.87
C THR A 21 5.34 4.50 -12.53
N ARG A 22 4.89 5.76 -12.44
CA ARG A 22 5.63 6.93 -12.94
C ARG A 22 7.00 7.15 -12.27
N ASP A 23 7.16 6.67 -11.04
CA ASP A 23 8.37 6.86 -10.24
C ASP A 23 9.33 5.67 -10.37
N LEU A 24 8.95 4.62 -11.11
CA LEU A 24 9.85 3.54 -11.49
C LEU A 24 10.66 3.92 -12.72
N ASP A 25 11.93 3.50 -12.76
CA ASP A 25 12.68 3.42 -14.01
C ASP A 25 12.15 2.29 -14.91
N ASP A 26 12.57 2.26 -16.17
CA ASP A 26 12.05 1.30 -17.14
C ASP A 26 12.37 -0.15 -16.76
N ARG A 27 13.55 -0.41 -16.22
CA ARG A 27 13.97 -1.77 -15.83
C ARG A 27 13.14 -2.28 -14.65
N ALA A 28 12.91 -1.44 -13.64
CA ALA A 28 12.07 -1.73 -12.49
C ALA A 28 10.60 -1.91 -12.90
N LEU A 29 10.12 -1.15 -13.89
CA LEU A 29 8.78 -1.34 -14.44
C LEU A 29 8.64 -2.69 -15.15
N VAL A 30 9.63 -3.10 -15.95
CA VAL A 30 9.65 -4.44 -16.56
C VAL A 30 9.65 -5.53 -15.50
N ALA A 31 10.45 -5.39 -14.43
CA ALA A 31 10.46 -6.32 -13.30
C ALA A 31 9.07 -6.46 -12.63
N ARG A 32 8.36 -5.34 -12.48
CA ARG A 32 6.98 -5.31 -11.95
C ARG A 32 5.97 -5.98 -12.86
N LEU A 33 6.06 -5.73 -14.16
CA LEU A 33 5.16 -6.36 -15.11
C LEU A 33 5.43 -7.87 -15.19
N LYS A 34 6.70 -8.29 -15.17
CA LYS A 34 7.13 -9.69 -15.05
C LYS A 34 6.64 -10.32 -13.74
N ASN A 35 6.60 -9.59 -12.63
CA ASN A 35 6.00 -10.09 -11.40
C ASN A 35 4.48 -10.34 -11.52
N ALA A 36 3.77 -9.52 -12.30
CA ALA A 36 2.32 -9.65 -12.48
C ALA A 36 1.92 -10.70 -13.52
N LYS A 37 2.63 -10.77 -14.66
CA LYS A 37 2.27 -11.61 -15.81
C LYS A 37 3.31 -12.68 -16.17
N GLY A 38 4.46 -12.70 -15.48
CA GLY A 38 5.56 -13.59 -15.81
C GLY A 38 6.16 -13.28 -17.19
N LEU A 39 6.53 -14.35 -17.90
CA LEU A 39 7.05 -14.28 -19.27
C LEU A 39 5.98 -13.89 -20.32
N ARG A 40 4.71 -13.77 -19.93
CA ARG A 40 3.63 -13.30 -20.82
C ARG A 40 3.60 -11.77 -20.95
N THR A 41 4.43 -11.05 -20.21
CA THR A 41 4.55 -9.60 -20.32
C THR A 41 4.95 -9.21 -21.74
N THR A 42 4.19 -8.30 -22.36
CA THR A 42 4.54 -7.80 -23.70
C THR A 42 5.05 -6.36 -23.66
N TYR A 43 5.62 -5.90 -24.77
CA TYR A 43 6.07 -4.52 -24.90
C TYR A 43 4.89 -3.54 -24.90
N GLU A 44 3.73 -3.95 -25.41
CA GLU A 44 2.50 -3.16 -25.37
C GLU A 44 2.00 -2.96 -23.92
N ASP A 45 2.12 -3.97 -23.05
CA ASP A 45 1.83 -3.83 -21.62
C ASP A 45 2.72 -2.75 -20.97
N PHE A 46 3.99 -2.73 -21.36
CA PHE A 46 4.96 -1.74 -20.89
C PHE A 46 4.60 -0.32 -21.36
N LEU A 47 4.26 -0.14 -22.64
CA LEU A 47 3.83 1.15 -23.17
C LEU A 47 2.54 1.64 -22.51
N VAL A 48 1.55 0.76 -22.30
CA VAL A 48 0.32 1.11 -21.57
C VAL A 48 0.64 1.58 -20.15
N ALA A 49 1.54 0.87 -19.45
CA ALA A 49 1.96 1.25 -18.11
C ALA A 49 2.70 2.59 -18.07
N ARG A 50 3.42 2.93 -19.15
CA ARG A 50 4.09 4.22 -19.38
C ARG A 50 3.20 5.31 -19.99
N GLN A 51 1.92 5.04 -20.21
CA GLN A 51 1.00 5.96 -20.91
C GLN A 51 1.51 6.37 -22.31
N GLY A 52 2.29 5.51 -22.96
CA GLY A 52 2.86 5.73 -24.28
C GLY A 52 4.20 6.49 -24.29
N GLU A 53 4.71 6.94 -23.14
CA GLU A 53 5.95 7.72 -23.07
C GLU A 53 7.12 6.86 -22.59
N SER A 54 7.97 6.42 -23.53
CA SER A 54 9.21 5.72 -23.21
C SER A 54 10.26 5.94 -24.29
N SER A 55 11.50 6.16 -23.88
CA SER A 55 12.68 6.15 -24.77
C SER A 55 13.20 4.73 -25.04
N LEU A 56 12.72 3.75 -24.27
CA LEU A 56 13.13 2.36 -24.38
C LEU A 56 12.47 1.68 -25.58
N ASP A 57 13.25 1.08 -26.45
CA ASP A 57 12.76 0.33 -27.62
C ASP A 57 12.36 -1.12 -27.26
N LYS A 58 11.75 -1.80 -28.23
CA LYS A 58 11.26 -3.17 -28.05
C LYS A 58 12.38 -4.19 -27.81
N GLU A 59 13.55 -4.00 -28.40
CA GLU A 59 14.68 -4.93 -28.26
C GLU A 59 15.26 -4.87 -26.84
N THR A 60 15.50 -3.66 -26.35
CA THR A 60 15.95 -3.40 -24.98
C THR A 60 14.93 -3.90 -23.96
N PHE A 61 13.63 -3.75 -24.25
CA PHE A 61 12.57 -4.31 -23.41
C PHE A 61 12.67 -5.83 -23.26
N LEU A 62 12.87 -6.55 -24.37
CA LEU A 62 12.97 -8.01 -24.35
C LEU A 62 14.20 -8.46 -23.57
N GLN A 63 15.32 -7.76 -23.75
CA GLN A 63 16.53 -8.00 -22.97
C GLN A 63 16.28 -7.82 -21.47
N TYR A 64 15.64 -6.71 -21.07
CA TYR A 64 15.27 -6.51 -19.67
C TYR A 64 14.31 -7.61 -19.17
N LEU A 65 13.32 -8.01 -19.97
CA LEU A 65 12.36 -9.04 -19.57
C LEU A 65 13.06 -10.37 -19.29
N GLU A 66 14.11 -10.72 -20.01
CA GLU A 66 14.92 -11.91 -19.75
C GLU A 66 15.75 -11.76 -18.46
N GLU A 67 16.49 -10.65 -18.34
CA GLU A 67 17.47 -10.43 -17.27
C GLU A 67 16.85 -10.14 -15.89
N VAL A 68 15.76 -9.37 -15.83
CA VAL A 68 15.27 -8.87 -14.55
C VAL A 68 14.63 -9.98 -13.72
N THR A 69 14.91 -9.97 -12.44
CA THR A 69 14.15 -10.75 -11.46
C THR A 69 12.78 -10.11 -11.26
N PRO A 70 11.69 -10.89 -11.18
CA PRO A 70 10.37 -10.35 -10.86
C PRO A 70 10.38 -9.59 -9.53
N ASP A 71 9.90 -8.35 -9.53
CA ASP A 71 9.83 -7.49 -8.33
C ASP A 71 8.52 -6.69 -8.33
N PRO A 72 7.68 -6.73 -7.28
CA PRO A 72 6.45 -5.94 -7.21
C PRO A 72 6.68 -4.41 -7.21
N GLY A 73 7.90 -3.94 -6.96
CA GLY A 73 8.28 -2.55 -6.83
C GLY A 73 7.64 -1.94 -5.59
N VAL A 74 8.05 -2.41 -4.41
CA VAL A 74 7.56 -1.89 -3.13
C VAL A 74 8.68 -1.12 -2.43
N MET A 75 8.32 -0.03 -1.76
CA MET A 75 9.21 0.70 -0.87
C MET A 75 8.72 0.58 0.57
N GLU A 76 9.66 0.67 1.51
CA GLU A 76 9.34 0.81 2.93
C GLU A 76 9.27 2.29 3.28
N LYS A 77 8.20 2.67 3.98
CA LYS A 77 8.00 4.02 4.49
C LYS A 77 7.71 3.94 5.99
N TRP A 78 8.39 4.76 6.76
CA TRP A 78 8.07 4.95 8.17
C TRP A 78 6.91 5.92 8.31
N VAL A 79 5.89 5.50 9.05
CA VAL A 79 4.69 6.30 9.32
C VAL A 79 4.47 6.36 10.82
N ILE A 80 4.17 7.55 11.34
CA ILE A 80 3.71 7.71 12.72
C ILE A 80 2.31 7.11 12.80
N PHE A 81 2.18 6.04 13.56
CA PHE A 81 0.91 5.35 13.72
C PHE A 81 0.11 5.99 14.84
N ASP A 82 -1.01 6.60 14.44
CA ASP A 82 -1.99 7.18 15.34
C ASP A 82 -3.34 6.50 15.11
N PRO A 83 -3.70 5.49 15.92
CA PRO A 83 -4.88 4.68 15.67
C PRO A 83 -6.16 5.50 15.85
N THR A 84 -7.04 5.45 14.86
CA THR A 84 -8.35 6.11 14.88
C THR A 84 -9.50 5.11 15.03
N HIS A 85 -9.26 3.82 14.75
CA HIS A 85 -10.29 2.79 14.72
C HIS A 85 -9.79 1.49 15.34
N ARG A 86 -10.74 0.62 15.71
CA ARG A 86 -10.49 -0.72 16.24
C ARG A 86 -11.46 -1.72 15.62
N ASP A 87 -10.98 -2.92 15.31
CA ASP A 87 -11.84 -4.03 14.87
C ASP A 87 -12.43 -4.84 16.04
N HIS A 88 -13.31 -5.78 15.72
CA HIS A 88 -13.96 -6.65 16.71
C HIS A 88 -12.99 -7.57 17.46
N SER A 89 -11.80 -7.81 16.89
CA SER A 89 -10.72 -8.59 17.52
C SER A 89 -9.82 -7.72 18.41
N GLY A 90 -10.12 -6.42 18.53
CA GLY A 90 -9.35 -5.48 19.33
C GLY A 90 -8.14 -4.89 18.64
N ARG A 91 -7.90 -5.20 17.35
CA ARG A 91 -6.72 -4.70 16.62
C ARG A 91 -6.92 -3.23 16.26
N LEU A 92 -5.83 -2.47 16.31
CA LEU A 92 -5.87 -1.03 16.05
C LEU A 92 -5.59 -0.72 14.58
N TYR A 93 -6.29 0.30 14.07
CA TYR A 93 -6.17 0.78 12.70
C TYR A 93 -6.09 2.30 12.68
N MET A 94 -5.24 2.82 11.80
CA MET A 94 -5.16 4.23 11.47
C MET A 94 -5.76 4.42 10.08
N MET A 95 -6.77 5.28 9.98
CA MET A 95 -7.33 5.71 8.70
C MET A 95 -6.38 6.71 8.04
N ILE A 96 -6.01 6.44 6.79
CA ILE A 96 -5.06 7.26 6.02
C ILE A 96 -5.79 8.17 5.04
N GLU A 97 -6.82 7.61 4.39
CA GLU A 97 -7.54 8.24 3.31
C GLU A 97 -8.95 7.67 3.29
N GLU A 98 -9.93 8.56 3.13
CA GLU A 98 -11.32 8.21 2.95
C GLU A 98 -11.78 8.73 1.58
N THR A 99 -12.31 7.83 0.76
CA THR A 99 -12.84 8.16 -0.56
C THR A 99 -14.26 7.62 -0.69
N GLU A 100 -14.99 8.08 -1.71
CA GLU A 100 -16.31 7.54 -2.06
C GLU A 100 -16.27 6.01 -2.34
N LYS A 101 -15.12 5.48 -2.76
CA LYS A 101 -14.94 4.07 -3.10
C LYS A 101 -14.59 3.20 -1.88
N GLY A 102 -14.18 3.80 -0.78
CA GLY A 102 -13.71 3.08 0.41
C GLY A 102 -12.68 3.85 1.21
N SER A 103 -12.32 3.24 2.34
CA SER A 103 -11.37 3.77 3.30
C SER A 103 -10.08 2.96 3.27
N ARG A 104 -8.96 3.66 3.26
CA ARG A 104 -7.62 3.07 3.38
C ARG A 104 -7.15 3.14 4.81
N LEU A 105 -6.69 2.00 5.31
CA LEU A 105 -6.28 1.82 6.70
C LEU A 105 -4.88 1.23 6.75
N ILE A 106 -4.09 1.64 7.73
CA ILE A 106 -2.92 0.89 8.21
C ILE A 106 -3.34 0.18 9.49
N ARG A 107 -3.08 -1.11 9.59
CA ARG A 107 -3.18 -1.86 10.84
C ARG A 107 -1.93 -1.63 11.67
N GLU A 108 -2.06 -1.82 12.97
CA GLU A 108 -0.99 -1.64 13.94
C GLU A 108 0.31 -2.42 13.68
N ASP A 109 0.30 -3.45 12.82
CA ASP A 109 1.49 -4.21 12.41
C ASP A 109 2.13 -3.70 11.09
N GLY A 110 1.66 -2.57 10.56
CA GLY A 110 2.13 -1.98 9.31
C GLY A 110 1.43 -2.51 8.06
N THR A 111 0.46 -3.41 8.19
CA THR A 111 -0.31 -3.93 7.04
C THR A 111 -1.27 -2.86 6.51
N MET A 112 -1.19 -2.55 5.22
CA MET A 112 -2.17 -1.70 4.54
C MET A 112 -3.36 -2.51 4.03
N GLY A 113 -4.55 -1.94 4.16
CA GLY A 113 -5.78 -2.52 3.63
C GLY A 113 -6.75 -1.47 3.12
N THR A 114 -7.75 -1.94 2.37
CA THR A 114 -8.89 -1.15 1.92
C THR A 114 -10.17 -1.82 2.40
N CYS A 115 -11.11 -1.04 2.92
CA CYS A 115 -12.45 -1.50 3.26
C CYS A 115 -13.47 -0.64 2.51
N SER A 116 -14.56 -1.26 2.03
CA SER A 116 -15.62 -0.51 1.37
C SER A 116 -16.38 0.35 2.40
N GLN A 117 -16.91 1.49 1.96
CA GLN A 117 -17.70 2.38 2.83
C GLN A 117 -18.92 1.68 3.45
N LYS A 118 -19.51 0.72 2.73
CA LYS A 118 -20.69 -0.02 3.20
C LYS A 118 -20.37 -0.99 4.33
N GLU A 119 -19.22 -1.64 4.25
CA GLU A 119 -18.77 -2.65 5.22
C GLU A 119 -18.05 -2.01 6.41
N PHE A 120 -17.51 -0.81 6.24
CA PHE A 120 -16.69 -0.15 7.26
C PHE A 120 -17.37 -0.08 8.64
N PRO A 121 -18.66 0.31 8.77
CA PRO A 121 -19.34 0.36 10.06
C PRO A 121 -19.52 -1.01 10.71
N ASP A 122 -19.56 -2.08 9.91
CA ASP A 122 -19.75 -3.45 10.40
C ASP A 122 -18.47 -4.05 10.97
N PHE A 123 -17.30 -3.55 10.54
CA PHE A 123 -16.01 -4.10 10.97
C PHE A 123 -15.30 -3.23 12.01
N PHE A 124 -15.51 -1.91 11.98
CA PHE A 124 -14.71 -0.96 12.74
C PHE A 124 -15.53 -0.08 13.67
N THR A 125 -14.98 0.17 14.84
CA THR A 125 -15.48 1.17 15.79
C THR A 125 -14.45 2.29 15.91
N ALA A 126 -14.91 3.53 15.81
CA ALA A 126 -14.06 4.70 16.05
C ALA A 126 -13.56 4.68 17.50
N LEU A 127 -12.27 4.91 17.68
CA LEU A 127 -11.70 5.19 18.99
C LEU A 127 -12.17 6.60 19.36
N SER A 128 -13.18 6.72 20.21
CA SER A 128 -13.60 8.02 20.72
C SER A 128 -12.40 8.74 21.32
N GLU A 129 -12.24 10.04 21.02
CA GLU A 129 -11.21 10.90 21.61
C GLU A 129 -11.45 11.03 23.13
N GLN A 130 -11.06 10.02 23.92
CA GLN A 130 -10.98 10.12 25.37
C GLN A 130 -9.58 10.57 25.80
N THR A 131 -9.01 11.61 25.17
CA THR A 131 -7.86 12.34 25.73
C THR A 131 -7.69 13.72 25.05
N LYS A 132 -8.61 14.66 25.32
CA LYS A 132 -8.35 16.10 25.20
C LYS A 132 -8.74 16.82 26.48
N GLU A 133 -8.31 16.29 27.62
CA GLU A 133 -8.25 17.05 28.87
C GLU A 133 -6.99 16.64 29.63
N GLN A 134 -5.89 17.35 29.35
CA GLN A 134 -4.91 17.77 30.36
C GLN A 134 -4.50 19.20 30.02
#